data_AF-A0A167FKD1-F1
#
_entry.id   AF-A0A167FKD1-F1
#
_cell.length_a   1.000
_cell.length_b   1.000
_cell.length_c   1.000
_cell.angle_alpha   90.00
_cell.angle_beta   90.00
_cell.angle_gamma   90.00
#
_symmetry.space_group_name_H-M   'P 1'
#
loop_
_entity.id
_entity.type
_entity.pdbx_description
1 polymer ?
#
loop_
_entity_poly.entity_id
_entity_poly.type
_entity_poly.pdbx_seq_one_letter_code
_entity_poly.pdbx_strand_id
1 'polypeptide(L)'
;MLCYSRFWVSIGALTLAACQTTKTNSTPPSVQVPCWLNKPVSSQHIGFIGTAAPFSAIKDGSIIASRQRAVSHYTQYYGLPSAHEKIKQLPATQNRFTLNNGQVLYFSEPYITSDTLYTYVSNRPIINSNQCETVSCNFSLCEPKWLCSGENNHVIGASYYTAFAHQQLPMTATNAKALAGYLAQASVNMQERYIESFSEQQHTSQFFRQGEVIGNEYHQPLLMTQSCHYGSTLFAAYQTNQSINKQITQQTWRDIQQYQGRSVVMGNFGEDGTIAPDNLISSAIRYAIHDALVEIAKNKGVTVSASSTLLNQNGRYYLSDAQFDIQQTVSGQLLDLQINYKAGFPIVYVWLLESES
;
A
#
# COMPACT_ATOMS: atom_id res chain seq x y z
N MET A 1 51.03 62.31 -25.62
CA MET A 1 50.24 61.64 -24.56
C MET A 1 48.80 62.08 -24.75
N LEU A 2 47.78 61.28 -24.99
CA LEU A 2 47.54 59.84 -24.95
C LEU A 2 46.50 59.53 -26.05
N CYS A 3 46.73 58.47 -26.84
CA CYS A 3 45.80 57.95 -27.83
C CYS A 3 44.62 57.24 -27.14
N TYR A 4 43.40 57.54 -27.57
CA TYR A 4 42.18 56.83 -27.21
C TYR A 4 42.05 55.55 -28.03
N SER A 5 42.19 54.38 -27.40
CA SER A 5 41.81 53.09 -27.98
C SER A 5 40.37 52.75 -27.60
N ARG A 6 39.47 52.69 -28.59
CA ARG A 6 38.13 52.14 -28.46
C ARG A 6 38.21 50.62 -28.61
N PHE A 7 37.99 49.89 -27.51
CA PHE A 7 37.75 48.45 -27.54
C PHE A 7 36.29 48.20 -27.92
N TRP A 8 36.07 47.65 -29.12
CA TRP A 8 34.80 47.06 -29.53
C TRP A 8 34.74 45.63 -28.96
N VAL A 9 33.74 45.37 -28.10
CA VAL A 9 33.43 44.02 -27.61
C VAL A 9 32.43 43.41 -28.58
N SER A 10 32.89 42.45 -29.36
CA SER A 10 32.06 41.63 -30.26
C SER A 10 31.26 40.63 -29.44
N ILE A 11 29.93 40.76 -29.45
CA ILE A 11 29.00 39.79 -28.86
C ILE A 11 28.94 38.57 -29.79
N GLY A 12 29.60 37.49 -29.39
CA GLY A 12 29.52 36.19 -30.07
C GLY A 12 28.21 35.50 -29.70
N ALA A 13 27.35 35.28 -30.70
CA ALA A 13 26.15 34.46 -30.58
C ALA A 13 26.51 32.99 -30.33
N LEU A 14 26.30 32.51 -29.10
CA LEU A 14 26.30 31.10 -28.76
C LEU A 14 25.05 30.44 -29.37
N THR A 15 25.24 29.74 -30.48
CA THR A 15 24.23 28.86 -31.05
C THR A 15 24.05 27.64 -30.13
N LEU A 16 22.91 27.61 -29.43
CA LEU A 16 22.43 26.41 -28.72
C LEU A 16 22.14 25.32 -29.76
N ALA A 17 23.05 24.35 -29.87
CA ALA A 17 22.81 23.13 -30.61
C ALA A 17 21.67 22.34 -29.91
N ALA A 18 20.56 22.20 -30.63
CA ALA A 18 19.42 21.42 -30.21
C ALA A 18 19.84 19.97 -29.92
N CYS A 19 19.51 19.48 -28.72
CA CYS A 19 19.51 18.05 -28.42
C CYS A 19 18.51 17.37 -29.36
N GLN A 20 19.01 16.63 -30.34
CA GLN A 20 18.21 15.69 -31.11
C GLN A 20 17.76 14.59 -30.15
N THR A 21 16.50 14.62 -29.76
CA THR A 21 15.84 13.51 -29.06
C THR A 21 15.82 12.33 -30.01
N THR A 22 16.77 11.41 -29.83
CA THR A 22 16.72 10.09 -30.43
C THR A 22 15.48 9.40 -29.88
N LYS A 23 14.45 9.26 -30.71
CA LYS A 23 13.31 8.37 -30.43
C LYS A 23 13.83 6.94 -30.43
N THR A 24 14.31 6.47 -29.29
CA THR A 24 14.45 5.04 -29.04
C THR A 24 13.06 4.46 -28.78
N ASN A 25 12.38 4.08 -29.87
CA ASN A 25 11.33 3.07 -29.83
C ASN A 25 12.00 1.71 -29.55
N SER A 26 12.50 1.53 -28.35
CA SER A 26 12.81 0.22 -27.81
C SER A 26 11.81 0.00 -26.70
N THR A 27 10.76 -0.78 -26.99
CA THR A 27 9.97 -1.41 -25.94
C THR A 27 10.97 -2.05 -24.98
N PRO A 28 11.03 -1.63 -23.70
CA PRO A 28 12.01 -2.18 -22.78
C PRO A 28 11.85 -3.71 -22.75
N PRO A 29 12.95 -4.48 -22.79
CA PRO A 29 12.87 -5.92 -22.80
C PRO A 29 12.06 -6.41 -21.59
N SER A 30 11.11 -7.31 -21.84
CA SER A 30 10.33 -7.97 -20.80
C SER A 30 11.27 -8.68 -19.83
N VAL A 31 11.35 -8.17 -18.59
CA VAL A 31 12.21 -8.74 -17.55
C VAL A 31 11.57 -10.02 -17.05
N GLN A 32 12.21 -11.15 -17.37
CA GLN A 32 11.83 -12.47 -16.90
C GLN A 32 12.22 -12.64 -15.43
N VAL A 33 11.26 -13.06 -14.62
CA VAL A 33 11.40 -13.33 -13.19
C VAL A 33 10.83 -14.72 -12.88
N PRO A 34 11.27 -15.40 -11.80
CA PRO A 34 10.62 -16.63 -11.39
C PRO A 34 9.14 -16.36 -11.07
N CYS A 35 8.23 -17.21 -11.56
CA CYS A 35 6.79 -17.03 -11.35
C CYS A 35 6.40 -16.96 -9.87
N TRP A 36 7.13 -17.67 -8.99
CA TRP A 36 6.89 -17.62 -7.55
C TRP A 36 7.16 -16.25 -6.94
N LEU A 37 7.88 -15.35 -7.62
CA LEU A 37 8.11 -13.99 -7.16
C LEU A 37 6.81 -13.18 -7.20
N ASN A 38 6.06 -13.30 -8.30
CA ASN A 38 4.79 -12.60 -8.49
C ASN A 38 3.60 -13.34 -7.88
N LYS A 39 3.67 -14.67 -7.79
CA LYS A 39 2.60 -15.53 -7.28
C LYS A 39 3.19 -16.70 -6.47
N PRO A 40 3.60 -16.48 -5.21
CA PRO A 40 4.22 -17.50 -4.37
C PRO A 40 3.27 -18.63 -3.92
N VAL A 41 1.95 -18.40 -4.06
CA VAL A 41 0.89 -19.32 -3.64
C VAL A 41 0.05 -19.78 -4.84
N SER A 42 -0.19 -21.08 -4.90
CA SER A 42 -1.07 -21.75 -5.86
C SER A 42 -1.89 -22.83 -5.15
N SER A 43 -2.86 -23.44 -5.84
CA SER A 43 -3.64 -24.57 -5.30
C SER A 43 -2.78 -25.78 -4.90
N GLN A 44 -1.56 -25.87 -5.41
CA GLN A 44 -0.65 -27.00 -5.18
C GLN A 44 0.55 -26.63 -4.32
N HIS A 45 0.89 -25.35 -4.16
CA HIS A 45 2.10 -24.92 -3.47
C HIS A 45 1.82 -23.65 -2.67
N ILE A 46 2.11 -23.71 -1.37
CA ILE A 46 2.27 -22.54 -0.52
C ILE A 46 3.76 -22.36 -0.31
N GLY A 47 4.26 -21.17 -0.57
CA GLY A 47 5.62 -20.84 -0.21
C GLY A 47 5.82 -19.38 0.12
N PHE A 48 7.03 -19.10 0.58
CA PHE A 48 7.37 -17.85 1.22
C PHE A 48 8.67 -17.33 0.64
N ILE A 49 8.74 -16.02 0.46
CA ILE A 49 9.89 -15.37 -0.16
C ILE A 49 10.70 -14.69 0.93
N GLY A 50 12.01 -14.92 0.89
CA GLY A 50 12.99 -14.11 1.58
C GLY A 50 13.72 -13.21 0.60
N THR A 51 14.12 -12.03 1.08
CA THR A 51 14.95 -11.08 0.33
C THR A 51 16.22 -10.80 1.10
N ALA A 52 17.30 -10.42 0.43
CA ALA A 52 18.51 -9.88 1.03
C ALA A 52 19.24 -8.95 0.05
N ALA A 53 20.18 -8.14 0.56
CA ALA A 53 21.12 -7.45 -0.31
C ALA A 53 21.89 -8.49 -1.15
N PRO A 54 22.17 -8.22 -2.44
CA PRO A 54 22.78 -9.22 -3.33
C PRO A 54 24.23 -9.54 -2.95
N PHE A 55 24.90 -8.63 -2.25
CA PHE A 55 26.28 -8.78 -1.81
C PHE A 55 26.38 -8.77 -0.29
N SER A 56 27.31 -9.58 0.23
CA SER A 56 27.63 -9.67 1.66
C SER A 56 29.14 -9.74 1.84
N ALA A 57 29.64 -9.16 2.94
CA ALA A 57 31.04 -9.31 3.36
C ALA A 57 31.36 -10.73 3.85
N ILE A 58 30.33 -11.50 4.23
CA ILE A 58 30.46 -12.89 4.66
C ILE A 58 30.18 -13.78 3.46
N LYS A 59 31.00 -14.82 3.27
CA LYS A 59 30.77 -15.84 2.23
C LYS A 59 29.35 -16.39 2.35
N ASP A 60 28.60 -16.35 1.25
CA ASP A 60 27.21 -16.78 1.14
C ASP A 60 26.21 -16.07 2.10
N GLY A 61 26.62 -14.99 2.77
CA GLY A 61 25.84 -14.33 3.80
C GLY A 61 24.48 -13.83 3.31
N SER A 62 24.40 -13.36 2.06
CA SER A 62 23.15 -12.93 1.42
C SER A 62 22.16 -14.08 1.22
N ILE A 63 22.65 -15.25 0.78
CA ILE A 63 21.82 -16.44 0.59
C ILE A 63 21.29 -16.92 1.94
N ILE A 64 22.16 -16.98 2.95
CA ILE A 64 21.79 -17.38 4.31
C ILE A 64 20.72 -16.42 4.87
N ALA A 65 20.94 -15.11 4.78
CA ALA A 65 19.99 -14.10 5.27
C ALA A 65 18.63 -14.19 4.55
N SER A 66 18.63 -14.37 3.23
CA SER A 66 17.41 -14.53 2.45
C SER A 66 16.65 -15.80 2.86
N ARG A 67 17.34 -16.95 2.97
CA ARG A 67 16.74 -18.21 3.46
C ARG A 67 16.17 -18.09 4.86
N GLN A 68 16.88 -17.42 5.77
CA GLN A 68 16.39 -17.17 7.12
C GLN A 68 15.08 -16.40 7.13
N ARG A 69 14.96 -15.36 6.30
CA ARG A 69 13.72 -14.58 6.17
C ARG A 69 12.59 -15.42 5.58
N ALA A 70 12.86 -16.18 4.52
CA ALA A 70 11.89 -17.08 3.90
C ALA A 70 11.33 -18.10 4.92
N VAL A 71 12.22 -18.77 5.69
CA VAL A 71 11.80 -19.73 6.72
C VAL A 71 11.16 -19.04 7.92
N SER A 72 11.56 -17.82 8.27
CA SER A 72 10.89 -17.04 9.32
C SER A 72 9.44 -16.77 8.94
N HIS A 73 9.17 -16.38 7.69
CA HIS A 73 7.81 -16.23 7.19
C HIS A 73 7.03 -17.55 7.21
N TYR A 74 7.65 -18.65 6.79
CA TYR A 74 7.06 -20.00 6.87
C TYR A 74 6.67 -20.36 8.32
N THR A 75 7.61 -20.25 9.25
CA THR A 75 7.42 -20.64 10.65
C THR A 75 6.42 -19.73 11.35
N GLN A 76 6.44 -18.42 11.08
CA GLN A 76 5.43 -17.48 11.57
C GLN A 76 4.03 -17.84 11.08
N TYR A 77 3.88 -18.18 9.80
CA TYR A 77 2.58 -18.52 9.22
C TYR A 77 1.98 -19.80 9.84
N TYR A 78 2.79 -20.82 10.06
CA TYR A 78 2.36 -22.09 10.64
C TYR A 78 2.45 -22.16 12.19
N GLY A 79 2.81 -21.06 12.86
CA GLY A 79 2.96 -21.04 14.33
C GLY A 79 4.08 -21.96 14.85
N LEU A 80 5.15 -22.15 14.08
CA LEU A 80 6.28 -23.02 14.41
C LEU A 80 7.41 -22.24 15.10
N PRO A 81 8.26 -22.89 15.92
CA PRO A 81 9.44 -22.26 16.51
C PRO A 81 10.42 -21.74 15.45
N SER A 82 11.10 -20.63 15.77
CA SER A 82 12.13 -20.05 14.89
C SER A 82 13.26 -21.04 14.59
N ALA A 83 13.69 -21.08 13.33
CA ALA A 83 14.78 -21.92 12.85
C ALA A 83 16.06 -21.12 12.51
N HIS A 84 16.16 -19.87 12.97
CA HIS A 84 17.16 -18.91 12.51
C HIS A 84 18.61 -19.40 12.64
N GLU A 85 18.98 -19.95 13.80
CA GLU A 85 20.34 -20.43 14.07
C GLU A 85 20.72 -21.66 13.24
N LYS A 86 19.76 -22.57 13.01
CA LYS A 86 20.01 -23.77 12.20
C LYS A 86 20.26 -23.43 10.72
N ILE A 87 19.63 -22.37 10.22
CA ILE A 87 19.84 -21.93 8.84
C ILE A 87 21.22 -21.26 8.67
N LYS A 88 21.77 -20.60 9.70
CA LYS A 88 23.15 -20.06 9.63
C LYS A 88 24.18 -21.15 9.35
N GLN A 89 23.91 -22.36 9.82
CA GLN A 89 24.78 -23.52 9.67
C GLN A 89 24.50 -24.30 8.38
N LEU A 90 23.45 -23.96 7.64
CA LEU A 90 23.08 -24.65 6.41
C LEU A 90 24.00 -24.19 5.26
N PRO A 91 24.73 -25.11 4.60
CA PRO A 91 25.53 -24.76 3.43
C PRO A 91 24.68 -24.12 2.33
N ALA A 92 25.23 -23.13 1.63
CA ALA A 92 24.54 -22.47 0.51
C ALA A 92 24.13 -23.45 -0.60
N THR A 93 24.92 -24.51 -0.81
CA THR A 93 24.66 -25.57 -1.79
C THR A 93 23.50 -26.49 -1.42
N GLN A 94 23.09 -26.52 -0.14
CA GLN A 94 22.02 -27.37 0.31
C GLN A 94 20.66 -26.69 0.07
N ASN A 95 19.80 -27.32 -0.72
CA ASN A 95 18.46 -26.84 -1.06
C ASN A 95 17.35 -27.46 -0.20
N ARG A 96 17.71 -28.23 0.84
CA ARG A 96 16.76 -28.90 1.73
C ARG A 96 17.09 -28.64 3.18
N PHE A 97 16.07 -28.38 3.99
CA PHE A 97 16.22 -28.11 5.41
C PHE A 97 15.13 -28.81 6.21
N THR A 98 15.50 -29.54 7.25
CA THR A 98 14.55 -30.25 8.12
C THR A 98 14.31 -29.45 9.39
N LEU A 99 13.05 -29.09 9.63
CA LEU A 99 12.58 -28.44 10.85
C LEU A 99 12.59 -29.41 12.04
N ASN A 100 12.48 -28.87 13.26
CA ASN A 100 12.48 -29.66 14.50
C ASN A 100 11.33 -30.68 14.57
N ASN A 101 10.21 -30.38 13.92
CA ASN A 101 9.03 -31.24 13.84
C ASN A 101 9.15 -32.34 12.76
N GLY A 102 10.33 -32.52 12.16
CA GLY A 102 10.57 -33.51 11.09
C GLY A 102 10.13 -33.06 9.69
N GLN A 103 9.51 -31.89 9.57
CA GLN A 103 9.06 -31.39 8.28
C GLN A 103 10.25 -30.93 7.42
N VAL A 104 10.23 -31.31 6.15
CA VAL A 104 11.27 -30.91 5.18
C VAL A 104 10.79 -29.69 4.40
N LEU A 105 11.64 -28.66 4.38
CA LEU A 105 11.52 -27.49 3.54
C LEU A 105 12.50 -27.59 2.36
N TYR A 106 12.05 -27.09 1.21
CA TYR A 106 12.80 -27.04 -0.04
C TYR A 106 13.00 -25.59 -0.42
N PHE A 107 14.25 -25.21 -0.71
CA PHE A 107 14.63 -23.90 -1.21
C PHE A 107 14.69 -23.90 -2.72
N SER A 108 14.28 -22.80 -3.34
CA SER A 108 14.55 -22.55 -4.75
C SER A 108 16.03 -22.25 -4.98
N GLU A 109 16.45 -22.34 -6.23
CA GLU A 109 17.65 -21.61 -6.65
C GLU A 109 17.48 -20.11 -6.37
N PRO A 110 18.53 -19.40 -5.92
CA PRO A 110 18.46 -17.97 -5.68
C PRO A 110 18.18 -17.21 -6.99
N TYR A 111 17.28 -16.24 -6.93
CA TYR A 111 17.10 -15.27 -8.02
C TYR A 111 17.74 -13.95 -7.62
N ILE A 112 18.68 -13.45 -8.43
CA ILE A 112 19.52 -12.30 -8.10
C ILE A 112 19.29 -11.21 -9.13
N THR A 113 18.94 -10.02 -8.66
CA THR A 113 18.94 -8.77 -9.43
C THR A 113 20.12 -7.90 -9.02
N SER A 114 20.28 -6.73 -9.65
CA SER A 114 21.29 -5.72 -9.27
C SER A 114 21.24 -5.35 -7.79
N ASP A 115 20.04 -5.36 -7.20
CA ASP A 115 19.78 -4.75 -5.90
C ASP A 115 19.17 -5.71 -4.88
N THR A 116 18.83 -6.94 -5.26
CA THR A 116 18.17 -7.90 -4.35
C THR A 116 18.46 -9.36 -4.71
N LEU A 117 18.69 -10.17 -3.68
CA LEU A 117 18.70 -11.62 -3.75
C LEU A 117 17.41 -12.16 -3.16
N TYR A 118 16.68 -12.94 -3.94
CA TYR A 118 15.44 -13.60 -3.56
C TYR A 118 15.65 -15.09 -3.35
N THR A 119 14.99 -15.67 -2.36
CA THR A 119 14.89 -17.12 -2.17
C THR A 119 13.46 -17.49 -1.83
N TYR A 120 12.97 -18.56 -2.42
CA TYR A 120 11.65 -19.12 -2.14
C TYR A 120 11.78 -20.40 -1.32
N VAL A 121 10.87 -20.61 -0.37
CA VAL A 121 10.79 -21.84 0.42
C VAL A 121 9.39 -22.43 0.39
N SER A 122 9.30 -23.75 0.24
CA SER A 122 8.04 -24.51 0.31
C SER A 122 8.23 -25.83 1.03
N ASN A 123 7.14 -26.46 1.49
CA ASN A 123 7.14 -27.81 2.05
C ASN A 123 7.05 -28.91 0.98
N ARG A 124 7.05 -28.54 -0.30
CA ARG A 124 7.07 -29.46 -1.44
C ARG A 124 8.31 -29.20 -2.30
N PRO A 125 8.84 -30.23 -3.00
CA PRO A 125 9.94 -30.04 -3.94
C PRO A 125 9.62 -28.99 -5.00
N ILE A 126 10.57 -28.11 -5.28
CA ILE A 126 10.45 -27.06 -6.30
C ILE A 126 11.06 -27.62 -7.58
N ILE A 127 10.20 -28.14 -8.47
CA ILE A 127 10.64 -29.02 -9.57
C ILE A 127 11.09 -28.22 -10.81
N ASN A 128 10.65 -26.97 -11.02
CA ASN A 128 11.16 -26.06 -12.05
C ASN A 128 10.78 -24.62 -11.70
N SER A 129 11.73 -23.68 -11.72
CA SER A 129 11.45 -22.25 -11.58
C SER A 129 10.98 -21.69 -12.93
N ASN A 130 9.71 -21.93 -13.27
CA ASN A 130 9.10 -21.30 -14.43
C ASN A 130 9.39 -19.80 -14.40
N GLN A 131 9.78 -19.26 -15.56
CA GLN A 131 9.97 -17.83 -15.74
C GLN A 131 8.64 -17.22 -16.18
N CYS A 132 8.32 -16.09 -15.59
CA CYS A 132 7.15 -15.28 -15.87
C CYS A 132 7.63 -13.85 -16.16
N GLU A 133 6.81 -13.10 -16.88
CA GLU A 133 7.04 -11.66 -17.01
C GLU A 133 6.78 -10.97 -15.67
N THR A 134 7.51 -9.88 -15.43
CA THR A 134 7.23 -8.99 -14.31
C THR A 134 5.83 -8.40 -14.47
N VAL A 135 5.01 -8.48 -13.43
CA VAL A 135 3.63 -7.98 -13.47
C VAL A 135 3.61 -6.49 -13.11
N SER A 136 3.11 -5.65 -14.01
CA SER A 136 2.84 -4.24 -13.74
C SER A 136 1.45 -4.06 -13.14
N CYS A 137 1.28 -3.14 -12.20
CA CYS A 137 -0.02 -2.73 -11.69
C CYS A 137 -0.61 -1.62 -12.57
N ASN A 138 -1.90 -1.68 -12.83
CA ASN A 138 -2.69 -0.63 -13.45
C ASN A 138 -3.98 -0.47 -12.65
N PHE A 139 -4.00 0.51 -11.74
CA PHE A 139 -5.15 0.81 -10.88
C PHE A 139 -6.36 1.34 -11.67
N SER A 140 -6.13 2.00 -12.80
CA SER A 140 -7.22 2.51 -13.65
C SER A 140 -8.01 1.38 -14.33
N LEU A 141 -7.31 0.30 -14.70
CA LEU A 141 -7.91 -0.89 -15.32
C LEU A 141 -8.13 -2.04 -14.33
N CYS A 142 -7.75 -1.86 -13.06
CA CYS A 142 -7.76 -2.92 -12.06
C CYS A 142 -7.01 -4.18 -12.51
N GLU A 143 -5.84 -3.98 -13.13
CA GLU A 143 -4.97 -5.05 -13.59
C GLU A 143 -3.71 -5.14 -12.73
N PRO A 144 -3.34 -6.32 -12.24
CA PRO A 144 -4.09 -7.59 -12.26
C PRO A 144 -5.39 -7.51 -11.43
N LYS A 145 -6.39 -8.36 -11.76
CA LYS A 145 -7.76 -8.33 -11.18
C LYS A 145 -7.82 -8.22 -9.65
N TRP A 146 -6.87 -8.81 -8.94
CA TRP A 146 -6.82 -8.78 -7.48
C TRP A 146 -6.60 -7.38 -6.89
N LEU A 147 -6.14 -6.42 -7.69
CA LEU A 147 -5.83 -5.06 -7.25
C LEU A 147 -7.07 -4.30 -6.78
N CYS A 148 -8.23 -4.57 -7.40
CA CYS A 148 -9.51 -3.96 -7.07
C CYS A 148 -10.60 -5.00 -6.71
N SER A 149 -10.28 -6.30 -6.70
CA SER A 149 -11.30 -7.31 -6.39
C SER A 149 -11.41 -7.57 -4.90
N GLY A 150 -12.57 -7.28 -4.33
CA GLY A 150 -12.98 -7.69 -2.98
C GLY A 150 -13.24 -9.19 -2.83
N GLU A 151 -12.95 -10.00 -3.86
CA GLU A 151 -13.28 -11.43 -3.89
C GLU A 151 -12.57 -12.27 -2.82
N ASN A 152 -11.60 -11.69 -2.10
CA ASN A 152 -10.79 -12.40 -1.11
C ASN A 152 -10.51 -11.50 0.10
N ASN A 153 -10.33 -12.10 1.29
CA ASN A 153 -9.94 -11.43 2.55
C ASN A 153 -8.48 -10.97 2.49
N HIS A 154 -8.21 -10.12 1.52
CA HIS A 154 -6.91 -9.59 1.19
C HIS A 154 -6.77 -8.19 1.75
N VAL A 155 -5.58 -7.91 2.27
CA VAL A 155 -5.13 -6.56 2.55
C VAL A 155 -3.98 -6.25 1.60
N ILE A 156 -4.00 -5.06 0.99
CA ILE A 156 -2.97 -4.66 0.04
C ILE A 156 -1.83 -3.98 0.79
N GLY A 157 -0.65 -4.57 0.75
CA GLY A 157 0.59 -3.97 1.22
C GLY A 157 1.30 -3.22 0.10
N ALA A 158 1.46 -1.91 0.25
CA ALA A 158 2.29 -1.11 -0.66
C ALA A 158 3.66 -0.88 -0.04
N SER A 159 4.74 -1.10 -0.79
CA SER A 159 6.07 -0.65 -0.40
C SER A 159 6.17 0.86 -0.63
N TYR A 160 7.25 1.47 -0.18
CA TYR A 160 7.64 2.79 -0.65
C TYR A 160 9.03 2.73 -1.27
N TYR A 161 9.52 3.87 -1.77
CA TYR A 161 10.90 4.00 -2.21
C TYR A 161 11.83 3.83 -1.00
N THR A 162 12.28 2.60 -0.78
CA THR A 162 13.29 2.28 0.22
C THR A 162 14.67 2.51 -0.37
N ALA A 163 15.60 3.09 0.40
CA ALA A 163 16.99 3.22 -0.01
C ALA A 163 17.63 1.86 -0.39
N PHE A 164 17.04 0.76 0.06
CA PHE A 164 17.48 -0.60 -0.22
C PHE A 164 16.35 -1.43 -0.84
N ALA A 165 16.41 -1.73 -2.13
CA ALA A 165 15.37 -2.46 -2.86
C ALA A 165 14.94 -3.79 -2.19
N HIS A 166 15.90 -4.49 -1.55
CA HIS A 166 15.62 -5.74 -0.85
C HIS A 166 14.70 -5.58 0.38
N GLN A 167 14.43 -4.36 0.85
CA GLN A 167 13.48 -4.07 1.91
C GLN A 167 12.05 -3.87 1.40
N GLN A 168 11.83 -3.67 0.10
CA GLN A 168 10.49 -3.40 -0.44
C GLN A 168 9.48 -4.47 -0.06
N LEU A 169 9.82 -5.75 -0.25
CA LEU A 169 8.95 -6.86 0.09
C LEU A 169 8.62 -6.92 1.60
N PRO A 170 9.60 -6.91 2.53
CA PRO A 170 9.32 -6.77 3.97
C PRO A 170 8.45 -5.55 4.33
N MET A 171 8.63 -4.42 3.64
CA MET A 171 7.81 -3.23 3.87
C MET A 171 6.37 -3.42 3.43
N THR A 172 6.10 -4.11 2.30
CA THR A 172 4.72 -4.45 1.92
C THR A 172 4.02 -5.25 3.03
N ALA A 173 4.69 -6.23 3.64
CA ALA A 173 4.12 -7.04 4.72
C ALA A 173 3.85 -6.23 5.98
N THR A 174 4.77 -5.33 6.34
CA THR A 174 4.64 -4.42 7.49
C THR A 174 3.44 -3.50 7.31
N ASN A 175 3.33 -2.88 6.12
CA ASN A 175 2.22 -1.98 5.81
C ASN A 175 0.89 -2.74 5.72
N ALA A 176 0.87 -3.95 5.14
CA ALA A 176 -0.32 -4.80 5.13
C ALA A 176 -0.79 -5.16 6.54
N LYS A 177 0.11 -5.46 7.48
CA LYS A 177 -0.25 -5.70 8.90
C LYS A 177 -0.86 -4.48 9.56
N ALA A 178 -0.30 -3.29 9.32
CA ALA A 178 -0.86 -2.05 9.85
C ALA A 178 -2.29 -1.83 9.33
N LEU A 179 -2.52 -1.98 8.02
CA LEU A 179 -3.85 -1.87 7.42
C LEU A 179 -4.82 -2.95 7.94
N ALA A 180 -4.36 -4.19 8.10
CA ALA A 180 -5.16 -5.26 8.70
C ALA A 180 -5.56 -4.94 10.14
N GLY A 181 -4.70 -4.28 10.91
CA GLY A 181 -4.99 -3.80 12.25
C GLY A 181 -6.13 -2.79 12.30
N TYR A 182 -6.09 -1.78 11.43
CA TYR A 182 -7.18 -0.79 11.28
C TYR A 182 -8.50 -1.43 10.86
N LEU A 183 -8.46 -2.35 9.90
CA LEU A 183 -9.66 -3.02 9.38
C LEU A 183 -10.27 -3.98 10.41
N ALA A 184 -9.44 -4.71 11.16
CA ALA A 184 -9.90 -5.66 12.17
C ALA A 184 -10.65 -4.98 13.31
N GLN A 185 -10.09 -3.90 13.86
CA GLN A 185 -10.74 -3.06 14.88
C GLN A 185 -9.97 -1.75 15.02
N ALA A 186 -10.68 -0.64 14.91
CA ALA A 186 -10.14 0.71 15.09
C ALA A 186 -10.97 1.49 16.12
N SER A 187 -10.27 2.21 16.99
CA SER A 187 -10.83 3.25 17.84
C SER A 187 -10.77 4.58 17.10
N VAL A 188 -11.92 5.19 16.88
CA VAL A 188 -12.07 6.50 16.26
C VAL A 188 -12.41 7.50 17.36
N ASN A 189 -11.56 8.50 17.54
CA ASN A 189 -11.80 9.66 18.39
C ASN A 189 -11.57 10.92 17.56
N MET A 190 -12.65 11.53 17.08
CA MET A 190 -12.61 12.60 16.10
C MET A 190 -13.57 13.72 16.47
N GLN A 191 -13.11 14.96 16.31
CA GLN A 191 -13.92 16.16 16.37
C GLN A 191 -13.91 16.84 15.00
N GLU A 192 -15.09 17.12 14.47
CA GLU A 192 -15.27 17.89 13.24
C GLU A 192 -16.08 19.14 13.52
N ARG A 193 -15.73 20.25 12.86
CA ARG A 193 -16.48 21.50 12.94
C ARG A 193 -16.68 22.08 11.55
N TYR A 194 -17.94 22.36 11.21
CA TYR A 194 -18.34 22.98 9.97
C TYR A 194 -18.92 24.36 10.25
N ILE A 195 -18.27 25.39 9.69
CA ILE A 195 -18.70 26.78 9.79
C ILE A 195 -19.08 27.25 8.39
N GLU A 196 -20.30 27.72 8.22
CA GLU A 196 -20.78 28.30 6.97
C GLU A 196 -21.27 29.71 7.21
N SER A 197 -20.83 30.65 6.37
CA SER A 197 -21.33 32.02 6.38
C SER A 197 -21.77 32.45 4.99
N PHE A 198 -22.96 33.02 4.90
CA PHE A 198 -23.56 33.48 3.66
C PHE A 198 -24.03 34.92 3.80
N SER A 199 -23.80 35.70 2.75
CA SER A 199 -24.33 37.04 2.52
C SER A 199 -24.63 37.21 1.03
N GLU A 200 -25.35 38.28 0.65
CA GLU A 200 -25.64 38.56 -0.77
C GLU A 200 -24.40 38.69 -1.67
N GLN A 201 -23.24 39.01 -1.12
CA GLN A 201 -21.99 39.23 -1.88
C GLN A 201 -20.94 38.14 -1.69
N GLN A 202 -21.07 37.30 -0.65
CA GLN A 202 -20.02 36.38 -0.24
C GLN A 202 -20.61 35.14 0.44
N HIS A 203 -20.12 33.98 0.03
CA HIS A 203 -20.34 32.69 0.66
C HIS A 203 -18.98 32.10 1.06
N THR A 204 -18.83 31.72 2.31
CA THR A 204 -17.65 31.02 2.81
C THR A 204 -18.06 29.80 3.60
N SER A 205 -17.29 28.73 3.45
CA SER A 205 -17.37 27.55 4.28
C SER A 205 -15.99 27.19 4.80
N GLN A 206 -15.92 26.71 6.03
CA GLN A 206 -14.72 26.25 6.68
C GLN A 206 -15.01 24.90 7.34
N PHE A 207 -14.12 23.95 7.13
CA PHE A 207 -14.18 22.64 7.74
C PHE A 207 -12.90 22.39 8.52
N PHE A 208 -13.06 22.04 9.79
CA PHE A 208 -11.97 21.69 10.68
C PHE A 208 -12.18 20.25 11.14
N ARG A 209 -11.10 19.46 11.13
CA ARG A 209 -11.09 18.08 11.61
C ARG A 209 -9.85 17.88 12.47
N GLN A 210 -10.05 17.37 13.68
CA GLN A 210 -8.98 17.04 14.60
C GLN A 210 -9.31 15.75 15.35
N GLY A 211 -8.33 14.86 15.48
CA GLY A 211 -8.50 13.62 16.19
C GLY A 211 -7.58 12.54 15.64
N GLU A 212 -7.89 11.29 16.01
CA GLU A 212 -7.09 10.13 15.65
C GLU A 212 -7.94 8.90 15.37
N VAL A 213 -7.39 8.03 14.53
CA VAL A 213 -7.88 6.68 14.30
C VAL A 213 -6.74 5.75 14.69
N ILE A 214 -6.96 4.95 15.72
CA ILE A 214 -5.98 4.00 16.24
C ILE A 214 -6.45 2.58 15.90
N GLY A 215 -5.68 1.86 15.10
CA GLY A 215 -5.90 0.44 14.82
C GLY A 215 -5.20 -0.45 15.83
N ASN A 216 -5.72 -1.66 16.02
CA ASN A 216 -5.07 -2.66 16.88
C ASN A 216 -3.78 -3.20 16.24
N GLU A 217 -2.85 -3.66 17.07
CA GLU A 217 -1.68 -4.39 16.57
C GLU A 217 -2.11 -5.73 15.96
N TYR A 218 -1.82 -5.94 14.68
CA TYR A 218 -2.20 -7.15 13.98
C TYR A 218 -1.12 -8.23 14.11
N HIS A 219 -1.34 -9.18 15.04
CA HIS A 219 -0.40 -10.26 15.31
C HIS A 219 -0.59 -11.52 14.45
N GLN A 220 -1.74 -11.66 13.78
CA GLN A 220 -2.00 -12.85 12.97
C GLN A 220 -1.08 -12.88 11.74
N PRO A 221 -0.67 -14.08 11.29
CA PRO A 221 0.16 -14.18 10.11
C PRO A 221 -0.61 -13.77 8.85
N LEU A 222 0.11 -13.19 7.91
CA LEU A 222 -0.39 -12.80 6.60
C LEU A 222 0.30 -13.65 5.54
N LEU A 223 -0.48 -14.18 4.60
CA LEU A 223 0.05 -14.95 3.47
C LEU A 223 0.09 -14.08 2.23
N MET A 224 1.27 -13.77 1.72
CA MET A 224 1.38 -13.11 0.42
C MET A 224 0.89 -14.06 -0.67
N THR A 225 -0.10 -13.64 -1.46
CA THR A 225 -0.65 -14.45 -2.54
C THR A 225 -0.15 -14.01 -3.90
N GLN A 226 -0.05 -12.69 -4.11
CA GLN A 226 0.26 -12.07 -5.40
C GLN A 226 0.99 -10.74 -5.21
N SER A 227 1.74 -10.30 -6.22
CA SER A 227 2.36 -8.98 -6.26
C SER A 227 2.46 -8.39 -7.67
N CYS A 228 2.55 -7.07 -7.76
CA CYS A 228 2.80 -6.32 -8.99
C CYS A 228 3.60 -5.04 -8.68
N HIS A 229 4.20 -4.44 -9.71
CA HIS A 229 4.94 -3.18 -9.60
C HIS A 229 4.19 -2.00 -10.22
N TYR A 230 4.16 -0.87 -9.54
CA TYR A 230 3.75 0.42 -10.09
C TYR A 230 4.90 1.41 -9.97
N GLY A 231 5.57 1.69 -11.08
CA GLY A 231 6.83 2.45 -11.06
C GLY A 231 7.86 1.77 -10.15
N SER A 232 8.33 2.48 -9.13
CA SER A 232 9.27 1.95 -8.13
C SER A 232 8.61 1.30 -6.92
N THR A 233 7.28 1.25 -6.86
CA THR A 233 6.53 0.68 -5.72
C THR A 233 6.12 -0.75 -5.99
N LEU A 234 6.38 -1.65 -5.03
CA LEU A 234 5.85 -3.01 -5.01
C LEU A 234 4.52 -3.02 -4.26
N PHE A 235 3.48 -3.56 -4.90
CA PHE A 235 2.21 -3.88 -4.26
C PHE A 235 2.10 -5.39 -4.10
N ALA A 236 1.62 -5.84 -2.94
CA ALA A 236 1.39 -7.24 -2.66
C ALA A 236 0.05 -7.45 -1.96
N ALA A 237 -0.69 -8.47 -2.40
CA ALA A 237 -1.91 -8.91 -1.75
C ALA A 237 -1.58 -9.91 -0.65
N TYR A 238 -2.12 -9.66 0.54
CA TYR A 238 -1.94 -10.51 1.71
C TYR A 238 -3.26 -11.08 2.18
N GLN A 239 -3.39 -12.39 2.14
CA GLN A 239 -4.53 -13.09 2.68
C GLN A 239 -4.44 -13.20 4.20
N THR A 240 -5.54 -12.84 4.87
CA THR A 240 -5.72 -13.03 6.30
C THR A 240 -6.31 -14.43 6.59
N ASN A 241 -5.99 -15.01 7.75
CA ASN A 241 -6.57 -16.28 8.18
C ASN A 241 -8.04 -16.16 8.60
N GLN A 242 -8.58 -14.94 8.67
CA GLN A 242 -9.99 -14.71 8.96
C GLN A 242 -10.81 -15.15 7.74
N SER A 243 -11.53 -16.25 7.91
CA SER A 243 -12.46 -16.77 6.90
C SER A 243 -13.74 -15.94 6.91
N ILE A 244 -13.71 -14.72 6.37
CA ILE A 244 -14.96 -14.10 5.89
C ILE A 244 -15.25 -14.75 4.54
N ASN A 245 -15.90 -15.91 4.60
CA ASN A 245 -16.23 -16.72 3.44
C ASN A 245 -17.49 -16.14 2.79
N LYS A 246 -17.39 -14.95 2.19
CA LYS A 246 -18.44 -14.41 1.32
C LYS A 246 -17.79 -13.82 0.08
N GLN A 247 -18.09 -14.43 -1.06
CA GLN A 247 -17.79 -13.84 -2.36
C GLN A 247 -18.48 -12.48 -2.44
N ILE A 248 -17.67 -11.44 -2.36
CA ILE A 248 -18.08 -10.09 -2.72
C ILE A 248 -18.20 -10.12 -4.25
N THR A 249 -19.42 -10.18 -4.75
CA THR A 249 -19.72 -10.14 -6.18
C THR A 249 -19.13 -8.87 -6.79
N GLN A 250 -18.66 -8.95 -8.05
CA GLN A 250 -18.22 -7.81 -8.87
C GLN A 250 -19.33 -6.76 -8.96
N GLN A 251 -19.39 -5.88 -7.99
CA GLN A 251 -20.32 -4.78 -7.88
C GLN A 251 -19.53 -3.49 -7.89
N THR A 252 -20.05 -2.48 -8.58
CA THR A 252 -19.49 -1.13 -8.55
C THR A 252 -19.82 -0.51 -7.19
N TRP A 253 -18.90 -0.57 -6.23
CA TRP A 253 -19.11 -0.09 -4.87
C TRP A 253 -19.41 1.41 -4.77
N ARG A 254 -19.16 2.17 -5.85
CA ARG A 254 -19.45 3.62 -5.92
C ARG A 254 -20.92 3.96 -5.66
N ASP A 255 -21.83 3.13 -6.15
CA ASP A 255 -23.27 3.44 -6.13
C ASP A 255 -24.01 2.69 -5.01
N ILE A 256 -23.29 1.90 -4.22
CA ILE A 256 -23.86 1.03 -3.19
C ILE A 256 -23.58 1.63 -1.83
N GLN A 257 -24.63 2.05 -1.13
CA GLN A 257 -24.53 2.57 0.24
C GLN A 257 -24.73 1.49 1.31
N GLN A 258 -25.35 0.37 0.95
CA GLN A 258 -25.58 -0.75 1.87
C GLN A 258 -25.48 -2.09 1.13
N TYR A 259 -24.86 -3.07 1.78
CA TYR A 259 -24.75 -4.44 1.29
C TYR A 259 -25.07 -5.42 2.41
N GLN A 260 -26.06 -6.28 2.22
CA GLN A 260 -26.53 -7.24 3.22
C GLN A 260 -26.88 -6.59 4.58
N GLY A 261 -27.47 -5.39 4.57
CA GLY A 261 -27.86 -4.66 5.78
C GLY A 261 -26.70 -3.98 6.52
N ARG A 262 -25.47 -4.04 5.99
CA ARG A 262 -24.27 -3.39 6.53
C ARG A 262 -23.93 -2.16 5.71
N SER A 263 -23.41 -1.12 6.35
CA SER A 263 -23.07 0.14 5.68
C SER A 263 -21.86 -0.06 4.77
N VAL A 264 -21.96 0.43 3.53
CA VAL A 264 -20.82 0.60 2.63
C VAL A 264 -20.46 2.07 2.66
N VAL A 265 -19.21 2.37 3.01
CA VAL A 265 -18.70 3.73 3.06
C VAL A 265 -17.52 3.89 2.11
N MET A 266 -17.33 5.12 1.64
CA MET A 266 -16.17 5.52 0.88
C MET A 266 -15.31 6.44 1.73
N GLY A 267 -14.02 6.15 1.81
CA GLY A 267 -13.03 7.09 2.30
C GLY A 267 -12.15 7.58 1.15
N ASN A 268 -11.64 8.79 1.26
CA ASN A 268 -10.77 9.37 0.25
C ASN A 268 -9.57 10.10 0.85
N PHE A 269 -8.53 10.24 0.05
CA PHE A 269 -7.38 11.09 0.36
C PHE A 269 -6.79 11.70 -0.89
N GLY A 270 -6.49 13.00 -0.86
CA GLY A 270 -5.76 13.73 -1.90
C GLY A 270 -6.60 14.45 -2.96
N GLU A 271 -7.94 14.38 -2.89
CA GLU A 271 -8.83 15.03 -3.87
C GLU A 271 -8.63 16.56 -3.97
N ASP A 272 -8.46 17.20 -2.80
CA ASP A 272 -8.22 18.64 -2.64
C ASP A 272 -6.76 19.06 -2.83
N GLY A 273 -5.91 18.17 -3.37
CA GLY A 273 -4.47 18.41 -3.49
C GLY A 273 -3.71 18.21 -2.18
N THR A 274 -4.32 17.57 -1.19
CA THR A 274 -3.66 17.17 0.05
C THR A 274 -2.60 16.10 -0.24
N ILE A 275 -1.41 16.25 0.32
CA ILE A 275 -0.29 15.34 0.13
C ILE A 275 0.02 14.68 1.47
N ALA A 276 0.30 13.37 1.45
CA ALA A 276 0.76 12.70 2.66
C ALA A 276 2.08 13.35 3.14
N PRO A 277 2.31 13.53 4.45
CA PRO A 277 3.49 14.23 4.96
C PRO A 277 4.83 13.63 4.50
N ASP A 278 4.83 12.33 4.21
CA ASP A 278 5.98 11.55 3.72
C ASP A 278 5.94 11.32 2.20
N ASN A 279 4.92 11.85 1.50
CA ASN A 279 4.65 11.66 0.09
C ASN A 279 4.56 10.17 -0.33
N LEU A 280 4.19 9.28 0.60
CA LEU A 280 4.12 7.85 0.35
C LEU A 280 2.70 7.40 0.00
N ILE A 281 2.60 6.56 -1.04
CA ILE A 281 1.33 5.94 -1.42
C ILE A 281 0.76 5.04 -0.32
N SER A 282 1.60 4.37 0.46
CA SER A 282 1.17 3.60 1.64
C SER A 282 0.49 4.48 2.69
N SER A 283 0.98 5.72 2.87
CA SER A 283 0.39 6.67 3.81
C SER A 283 -0.90 7.27 3.27
N ALA A 284 -0.98 7.55 1.96
CA ALA A 284 -2.23 7.96 1.31
C ALA A 284 -3.32 6.89 1.44
N ILE A 285 -2.98 5.61 1.24
CA ILE A 285 -3.90 4.47 1.46
C ILE A 285 -4.35 4.42 2.92
N ARG A 286 -3.42 4.55 3.87
CA ARG A 286 -3.75 4.58 5.30
C ARG A 286 -4.74 5.70 5.62
N TYR A 287 -4.51 6.92 5.13
CA TYR A 287 -5.40 8.05 5.40
C TYR A 287 -6.78 7.88 4.76
N ALA A 288 -6.86 7.32 3.54
CA ALA A 288 -8.15 7.00 2.93
C ALA A 288 -8.93 5.96 3.76
N ILE A 289 -8.25 4.95 4.33
CA ILE A 289 -8.88 3.99 5.25
C ILE A 289 -9.30 4.66 6.55
N HIS A 290 -8.50 5.58 7.11
CA HIS A 290 -8.90 6.34 8.30
C HIS A 290 -10.18 7.15 8.05
N ASP A 291 -10.25 7.84 6.90
CA ASP A 291 -11.43 8.59 6.48
C ASP A 291 -12.66 7.69 6.39
N ALA A 292 -12.55 6.54 5.73
CA ALA A 292 -13.63 5.56 5.66
C ALA A 292 -14.06 5.05 7.06
N LEU A 293 -13.12 4.74 7.96
CA LEU A 293 -13.44 4.29 9.31
C LEU A 293 -14.14 5.39 10.14
N VAL A 294 -13.80 6.65 9.93
CA VAL A 294 -14.52 7.79 10.52
C VAL A 294 -15.96 7.83 10.00
N GLU A 295 -16.20 7.61 8.71
CA GLU A 295 -17.55 7.55 8.16
C GLU A 295 -18.37 6.35 8.70
N ILE A 296 -17.75 5.18 8.91
CA ILE A 296 -18.41 4.06 9.63
C ILE A 296 -18.76 4.50 11.06
N ALA A 297 -17.84 5.17 11.75
CA ALA A 297 -18.05 5.63 13.12
C ALA A 297 -19.21 6.63 13.23
N LYS A 298 -19.34 7.55 12.27
CA LYS A 298 -20.47 8.48 12.19
C LYS A 298 -21.80 7.75 12.03
N ASN A 299 -21.85 6.72 11.18
CA ASN A 299 -23.04 5.90 10.98
C ASN A 299 -23.43 5.12 12.26
N LYS A 300 -22.43 4.69 13.05
CA LYS A 300 -22.65 4.00 14.33
C LYS A 300 -23.12 4.93 15.44
N GLY A 301 -22.59 6.15 15.50
CA GLY A 301 -23.07 7.17 16.42
C GLY A 301 -22.14 8.38 16.54
N VAL A 302 -22.75 9.56 16.48
CA VAL A 302 -22.09 10.87 16.60
C VAL A 302 -22.90 11.77 17.52
N THR A 303 -22.21 12.57 18.34
CA THR A 303 -22.86 13.65 19.10
C THR A 303 -22.77 14.92 18.28
N VAL A 304 -23.91 15.59 18.05
CA VAL A 304 -23.99 16.79 17.21
C VAL A 304 -24.44 17.98 18.04
N SER A 305 -23.67 19.06 17.99
CA SER A 305 -24.02 20.37 18.56
C SER A 305 -24.03 21.39 17.43
N ALA A 306 -25.19 21.95 17.10
CA ALA A 306 -25.34 22.91 16.00
C ALA A 306 -26.00 24.20 16.46
N SER A 307 -25.54 25.33 15.93
CA SER A 307 -26.14 26.65 16.13
C SER A 307 -26.22 27.40 14.81
N SER A 308 -27.32 28.12 14.61
CA SER A 308 -27.51 28.95 13.42
C SER A 308 -28.00 30.34 13.82
N THR A 309 -27.38 31.39 13.28
CA THR A 309 -27.77 32.77 13.52
C THR A 309 -28.11 33.44 12.19
N LEU A 310 -29.30 34.04 12.12
CA LEU A 310 -29.70 34.89 11.00
C LEU A 310 -29.63 36.35 11.46
N LEU A 311 -28.76 37.15 10.84
CA LEU A 311 -28.65 38.59 11.10
C LEU A 311 -29.24 39.35 9.93
N ASN A 312 -30.12 40.31 10.23
CA ASN A 312 -30.84 41.11 9.24
C ASN A 312 -30.72 42.61 9.53
N GLN A 313 -29.48 43.10 9.64
CA GLN A 313 -29.18 44.53 9.78
C GLN A 313 -28.23 44.90 8.64
N ASN A 314 -28.74 45.61 7.62
CA ASN A 314 -28.05 46.01 6.38
C ASN A 314 -27.74 44.88 5.37
N GLY A 315 -28.55 43.81 5.36
CA GLY A 315 -28.41 42.66 4.46
C GLY A 315 -28.76 41.36 5.19
N ARG A 316 -29.01 40.27 4.45
CA ARG A 316 -29.24 38.95 5.05
C ARG A 316 -27.90 38.23 5.23
N TYR A 317 -27.52 38.02 6.48
CA TYR A 317 -26.39 37.18 6.85
C TYR A 317 -26.88 35.91 7.53
N TYR A 318 -26.38 34.76 7.07
CA TYR A 318 -26.61 33.47 7.68
C TYR A 318 -25.27 32.93 8.18
N LEU A 319 -25.20 32.58 9.46
CA LEU A 319 -24.07 31.89 10.06
C LEU A 319 -24.54 30.56 10.62
N SER A 320 -23.90 29.47 10.21
CA SER A 320 -24.12 28.13 10.74
C SER A 320 -22.80 27.60 11.31
N ASP A 321 -22.87 26.99 12.49
CA ASP A 321 -21.75 26.33 13.13
C ASP A 321 -22.23 24.98 13.67
N ALA A 322 -21.67 23.89 13.15
CA ALA A 322 -22.00 22.53 13.55
C ALA A 322 -20.73 21.81 14.01
N GLN A 323 -20.76 21.26 15.22
CA GLN A 323 -19.71 20.44 15.80
C GLN A 323 -20.19 19.00 15.92
N PHE A 324 -19.32 18.07 15.53
CA PHE A 324 -19.53 16.63 15.56
C PHE A 324 -18.44 16.00 16.43
N ASP A 325 -18.83 15.35 17.52
CA ASP A 325 -17.93 14.58 18.38
C ASP A 325 -18.19 13.08 18.17
N ILE A 326 -17.16 12.37 17.68
CA ILE A 326 -17.23 10.98 17.25
C ILE A 326 -16.28 10.17 18.13
N GLN A 327 -16.84 9.28 18.95
CA GLN A 327 -16.07 8.37 19.79
C GLN A 327 -16.65 6.95 19.66
N GLN A 328 -16.06 6.15 18.79
CA GLN A 328 -16.57 4.82 18.46
C GLN A 328 -15.46 3.80 18.25
N THR A 329 -15.77 2.53 18.53
CA THR A 329 -14.98 1.40 18.06
C THR A 329 -15.69 0.76 16.87
N VAL A 330 -14.97 0.68 15.75
CA VAL A 330 -15.48 0.22 14.46
C VAL A 330 -14.54 -0.81 13.85
N SER A 331 -15.05 -1.54 12.88
CA SER A 331 -14.30 -2.52 12.09
C SER A 331 -14.86 -2.52 10.67
N GLY A 332 -14.02 -2.83 9.69
CA GLY A 332 -14.41 -2.78 8.29
C GLY A 332 -13.69 -3.82 7.44
N GLN A 333 -14.32 -4.22 6.36
CA GLN A 333 -13.73 -5.07 5.33
C GLN A 333 -13.43 -4.24 4.09
N LEU A 334 -12.19 -4.30 3.59
CA LEU A 334 -11.81 -3.64 2.35
C LEU A 334 -12.53 -4.31 1.17
N LEU A 335 -13.40 -3.55 0.50
CA LEU A 335 -14.15 -4.00 -0.68
C LEU A 335 -13.41 -3.70 -1.96
N ASP A 336 -12.87 -2.48 -2.06
CA ASP A 336 -12.20 -1.97 -3.25
C ASP A 336 -11.24 -0.83 -2.88
N LEU A 337 -10.22 -0.62 -3.71
CA LEU A 337 -9.21 0.41 -3.60
C LEU A 337 -8.86 0.92 -5.00
N GLN A 338 -9.08 2.21 -5.21
CA GLN A 338 -8.71 2.89 -6.44
C GLN A 338 -7.62 3.91 -6.15
N ILE A 339 -6.60 3.93 -7.01
CA ILE A 339 -5.56 4.94 -6.97
C ILE A 339 -5.50 5.65 -8.32
N ASN A 340 -5.68 6.96 -8.30
CA ASN A 340 -5.49 7.86 -9.43
C ASN A 340 -4.33 8.82 -9.13
N TYR A 341 -3.85 9.54 -10.14
CA TYR A 341 -2.83 10.57 -9.96
C TYR A 341 -3.31 11.91 -10.51
N LYS A 342 -3.16 12.98 -9.71
CA LYS A 342 -3.43 14.36 -10.12
C LYS A 342 -2.20 15.20 -9.80
N ALA A 343 -1.64 15.85 -10.81
CA ALA A 343 -0.41 16.65 -10.69
C ALA A 343 0.78 15.89 -10.03
N GLY A 344 0.88 14.57 -10.23
CA GLY A 344 1.95 13.74 -9.67
C GLY A 344 1.70 13.20 -8.25
N PHE A 345 0.59 13.56 -7.61
CA PHE A 345 0.22 13.07 -6.28
C PHE A 345 -0.89 12.01 -6.34
N PRO A 346 -0.83 10.97 -5.48
CA PRO A 346 -1.85 9.93 -5.46
C PRO A 346 -3.15 10.46 -4.87
N ILE A 347 -4.26 10.23 -5.57
CA ILE A 347 -5.62 10.33 -5.04
C ILE A 347 -6.10 8.91 -4.80
N VAL A 348 -6.40 8.60 -3.54
CA VAL A 348 -6.80 7.26 -3.13
C VAL A 348 -8.26 7.26 -2.70
N TYR A 349 -9.04 6.33 -3.24
CA TYR A 349 -10.39 6.04 -2.79
C TYR A 349 -10.43 4.60 -2.27
N VAL A 350 -11.08 4.40 -1.13
CA VAL A 350 -11.27 3.07 -0.56
C VAL A 350 -12.74 2.87 -0.20
N TRP A 351 -13.24 1.67 -0.45
CA TRP A 351 -14.58 1.26 -0.05
C TRP A 351 -14.48 0.25 1.06
N LEU A 352 -15.13 0.54 2.19
CA LEU A 352 -15.21 -0.36 3.33
C LEU A 352 -16.64 -0.81 3.55
N LEU A 353 -16.81 -2.10 3.83
CA LEU A 353 -18.04 -2.66 4.38
C LEU A 353 -17.91 -2.72 5.90
N GLU A 354 -18.75 -2.01 6.64
CA GLU A 354 -18.85 -2.09 8.10
C GLU A 354 -18.93 -3.54 8.55
N SER A 355 -18.08 -4.02 9.46
CA SER A 355 -18.15 -5.39 10.00
C SER A 355 -19.12 -5.50 11.18
N GLU A 356 -19.80 -6.65 11.29
CA GLU A 356 -20.65 -6.97 12.45
C GLU A 356 -19.76 -7.02 13.70
N SER A 357 -19.99 -6.09 14.64
CA SER A 357 -19.25 -5.96 15.90
C SER A 357 -19.94 -6.66 17.05
#